data_AF-A0A1V6XQU4-F1
#
_entry.id   AF-A0A1V6XQU4-F1
#
_cell.length_a   1.000
_cell.length_b   1.000
_cell.length_c   1.000
_cell.angle_alpha   90.00
_cell.angle_beta   90.00
_cell.angle_gamma   90.00
#
_symmetry.space_group_name_H-M   'P 1'
#
loop_
_entity.id
_entity.type
_entity.pdbx_description
1 polymer ?
#
loop_
_entity_poly.entity_id
_entity_poly.type
_entity_poly.pdbx_seq_one_letter_code
_entity_poly.pdbx_strand_id
1 'polypeptide(L)'
;MPTSWWERWKERGKFFDQDGRPTEGREVWCELEESLEDGVQHYRHKLEKGVFGEEETRAILTLVRQMLKFEPEEQPTIQQVLEYQALEKLTVYLGNEILGQTAPHGPGVTINESDCGQDA
;
A
#
# COMPACT_ATOMS: atom_id res chain seq x y z
N MET A 1 10.46 -2.45 12.63
CA MET A 1 11.51 -3.40 12.22
C MET A 1 12.00 -4.15 13.45
N PRO A 2 12.23 -5.48 13.39
CA PRO A 2 12.80 -6.23 14.51
C PRO A 2 14.18 -5.68 14.93
N THR A 3 14.45 -5.61 16.23
CA THR A 3 15.71 -5.07 16.77
C THR A 3 16.94 -5.78 16.21
N SER A 4 16.87 -7.10 16.04
CA SER A 4 17.97 -7.90 15.48
C SER A 4 18.31 -7.53 14.03
N TRP A 5 17.34 -7.06 13.25
CA TRP A 5 17.57 -6.56 11.89
C TRP A 5 18.10 -5.13 11.92
N TRP A 6 17.52 -4.29 12.79
CA TRP A 6 17.94 -2.92 12.99
C TRP A 6 19.41 -2.79 13.39
N GLU A 7 19.89 -3.68 14.26
CA GLU A 7 21.29 -3.72 14.71
C GLU A 7 22.26 -4.20 13.62
N ARG A 8 21.82 -5.12 12.76
CA ARG A 8 22.64 -5.65 11.65
C ARG A 8 22.70 -4.71 10.45
N TRP A 9 21.80 -3.74 10.35
CA TRP A 9 21.73 -2.82 9.21
C TRP A 9 22.81 -1.73 9.29
N LYS A 10 23.98 -2.00 8.69
CA LYS A 10 25.16 -1.10 8.71
C LYS A 10 24.89 0.30 8.13
N GLU A 11 24.07 0.38 7.10
CA GLU A 11 23.78 1.63 6.38
C GLU A 11 22.61 2.42 6.99
N ARG A 12 22.04 1.98 8.13
CA ARG A 12 20.87 2.61 8.75
C ARG A 12 21.08 4.12 8.99
N GLY A 13 22.31 4.53 9.32
CA GLY A 13 22.68 5.93 9.59
C GLY A 13 22.49 6.88 8.40
N LYS A 14 22.31 6.36 7.18
CA LYS A 14 21.96 7.15 6.00
C LYS A 14 20.46 7.51 5.94
N PHE A 15 19.63 6.68 6.55
CA PHE A 15 18.17 6.76 6.46
C PHE A 15 17.53 7.19 7.77
N PHE A 16 18.16 6.87 8.89
CA PHE A 16 17.65 7.12 10.23
C PHE A 16 18.76 7.62 11.16
N ASP A 17 18.39 8.51 12.06
CA ASP A 17 19.27 8.97 13.14
C ASP A 17 19.38 7.93 14.28
N GLN A 18 20.10 8.30 15.35
CA GLN A 18 20.33 7.43 16.50
C GLN A 18 19.05 7.16 17.31
N ASP A 19 18.07 8.06 17.23
CA ASP A 19 16.75 7.95 17.86
C ASP A 19 15.76 7.18 16.98
N GLY A 20 16.19 6.72 15.79
CA GLY A 20 15.37 5.99 14.84
C GLY A 20 14.44 6.88 14.00
N ARG A 21 14.63 8.20 14.02
CA ARG A 21 13.87 9.14 13.21
C ARG A 21 14.46 9.24 11.80
N PRO A 22 13.64 9.43 10.76
CA PRO A 22 14.12 9.65 9.40
C PRO A 22 15.11 10.82 9.32
N THR A 23 16.13 10.69 8.46
CA THR A 23 17.06 11.79 8.17
C THR A 23 16.36 12.97 7.48
N GLU A 24 16.87 14.18 7.71
CA GLU A 24 16.32 15.42 7.14
C GLU A 24 16.21 15.34 5.60
N GLY A 25 15.07 15.78 5.06
CA GLY A 25 14.77 15.69 3.63
C GLY A 25 14.11 14.38 3.18
N ARG A 26 13.85 13.45 4.09
CA ARG A 26 13.02 12.27 3.82
C ARG A 26 11.57 12.54 4.16
N GLU A 27 10.68 12.37 3.19
CA GLU A 27 9.24 12.39 3.43
C GLU A 27 8.85 11.24 4.36
N VAL A 28 8.14 11.59 5.43
CA VAL A 28 7.50 10.63 6.31
C VAL A 28 6.19 10.24 5.65
N TRP A 29 6.08 8.97 5.27
CA TRP A 29 4.84 8.44 4.74
C TRP A 29 3.77 8.40 5.83
N CYS A 30 2.54 8.78 5.46
CA CYS A 30 1.35 8.66 6.29
C CYS A 30 1.10 7.21 6.74
N GLU A 31 0.22 7.04 7.71
CA GLU A 31 -0.17 5.70 8.15
C GLU A 31 -0.77 4.90 6.99
N LEU A 32 -0.66 3.57 7.05
CA LEU A 32 -1.09 2.70 5.94
C LEU A 32 -2.56 2.93 5.59
N GLU A 33 -3.41 3.11 6.60
CA GLU A 33 -4.82 3.48 6.47
C GLU A 33 -5.04 4.74 5.63
N GLU A 34 -4.34 5.83 5.99
CA GLU A 34 -4.44 7.12 5.29
C GLU A 34 -3.94 6.99 3.86
N SER A 35 -2.82 6.30 3.66
CA SER A 35 -2.28 6.06 2.31
C SER A 35 -3.22 5.24 1.42
N LEU A 36 -4.03 4.34 2.00
CA LEU A 36 -5.03 3.58 1.27
C LEU A 36 -6.22 4.46 0.88
N GLU A 37 -6.63 5.36 1.78
CA GLU A 37 -7.73 6.29 1.52
C GLU A 37 -7.32 7.30 0.43
N ASP A 38 -6.19 7.99 0.60
CA ASP A 38 -5.74 9.06 -0.30
C ASP A 38 -5.16 8.52 -1.60
N GLY A 39 -4.47 7.39 -1.56
CA GLY A 39 -3.81 6.80 -2.73
C GLY A 39 -4.71 5.89 -3.57
N VAL A 40 -5.65 5.18 -2.94
CA VAL A 40 -6.47 4.18 -3.63
C VAL A 40 -7.93 4.58 -3.68
N GLN A 41 -8.57 4.85 -2.55
CA GLN A 41 -10.01 5.14 -2.50
C GLN A 41 -10.34 6.48 -3.19
N HIS A 42 -9.55 7.53 -2.94
CA HIS A 42 -9.68 8.83 -3.59
C HIS A 42 -9.68 8.72 -5.11
N TYR A 43 -8.69 8.01 -5.67
CA TYR A 43 -8.57 7.86 -7.12
C TYR A 43 -9.67 6.96 -7.70
N ARG A 44 -10.08 5.91 -6.98
CA ARG A 44 -11.22 5.07 -7.40
C ARG A 44 -12.53 5.85 -7.41
N HIS A 45 -12.76 6.72 -6.43
CA HIS A 45 -13.88 7.64 -6.40
C HIS A 45 -13.82 8.63 -7.56
N LYS A 46 -12.68 9.28 -7.77
CA LYS A 46 -12.45 10.24 -8.86
C LYS A 46 -12.64 9.63 -10.25
N LEU A 47 -12.32 8.35 -10.41
CA LEU A 47 -12.48 7.59 -11.66
C LEU A 47 -13.82 6.85 -11.76
N GLU A 48 -14.74 7.08 -10.82
CA GLU A 48 -16.08 6.47 -10.77
C GLU A 48 -16.05 4.92 -10.79
N LYS A 49 -15.00 4.32 -10.23
CA LYS A 49 -14.79 2.86 -10.18
C LYS A 49 -15.40 2.19 -8.93
N GLY A 50 -16.10 2.95 -8.10
CA GLY A 50 -16.60 2.51 -6.81
C GLY A 50 -15.50 2.38 -5.76
N VAL A 51 -15.85 2.66 -4.51
CA VAL A 51 -14.95 2.56 -3.35
C VAL A 51 -15.09 1.21 -2.67
N PHE A 52 -14.04 0.75 -2.00
CA PHE A 52 -14.13 -0.44 -1.15
C PHE A 52 -15.00 -0.16 0.06
N GLY A 53 -15.81 -1.14 0.44
CA GLY A 53 -16.54 -1.10 1.71
C GLY A 53 -15.61 -1.25 2.91
N GLU A 54 -16.14 -1.04 4.11
CA GLU A 54 -15.38 -1.16 5.37
C GLU A 54 -14.74 -2.55 5.55
N GLU A 55 -15.49 -3.61 5.27
CA GLU A 55 -14.98 -4.99 5.39
C GLU A 55 -13.86 -5.28 4.39
N GLU A 56 -13.98 -4.79 3.16
CA GLU A 56 -12.98 -4.94 2.11
C GLU A 56 -11.71 -4.15 2.43
N THR A 57 -11.87 -2.91 2.89
CA THR A 57 -10.77 -2.06 3.35
C THR A 57 -10.00 -2.74 4.47
N ARG A 58 -10.70 -3.25 5.49
CA ARG A 58 -10.09 -4.00 6.59
C ARG A 58 -9.35 -5.26 6.09
N ALA A 59 -9.94 -5.99 5.14
CA ALA A 59 -9.32 -7.19 4.58
C ALA A 59 -8.04 -6.86 3.79
N ILE A 60 -8.05 -5.79 2.97
CA ILE A 60 -6.88 -5.31 2.23
C ILE A 60 -5.77 -4.88 3.18
N LEU A 61 -6.08 -4.05 4.18
CA LEU A 61 -5.10 -3.61 5.18
C LEU A 61 -4.49 -4.78 5.95
N THR A 62 -5.33 -5.75 6.34
CA THR A 62 -4.87 -6.97 7.02
C THR A 62 -3.92 -7.77 6.15
N LEU A 63 -4.28 -7.96 4.87
CA LEU A 63 -3.46 -8.68 3.91
C LEU A 63 -2.11 -7.99 3.69
N VAL A 64 -2.11 -6.69 3.41
CA VAL A 64 -0.89 -5.90 3.19
C VAL A 64 0.03 -5.98 4.41
N ARG A 65 -0.52 -5.89 5.62
CA ARG A 65 0.26 -6.03 6.87
C ARG A 65 0.89 -7.41 7.02
N GLN A 66 0.18 -8.47 6.64
CA GLN A 66 0.71 -9.83 6.70
C GLN A 66 1.80 -10.05 5.65
N MET A 67 1.64 -9.50 4.44
CA MET A 67 2.63 -9.60 3.37
C MET A 67 3.89 -8.78 3.66
N LEU A 68 3.78 -7.66 4.38
CA LEU A 68 4.91 -6.77 4.70
C LEU A 68 5.59 -7.09 6.04
N LYS A 69 5.33 -8.27 6.62
CA LYS A 69 6.07 -8.70 7.82
C LYS A 69 7.56 -8.84 7.52
N PHE A 70 8.39 -8.40 8.46
CA PHE A 70 9.85 -8.41 8.31
C PHE A 70 10.43 -9.82 8.29
N GLU A 71 9.83 -10.75 9.03
CA GLU A 71 10.27 -12.13 9.10
C GLU A 71 9.63 -12.92 7.94
N PRO A 72 10.43 -13.43 6.97
CA PRO A 72 9.90 -14.13 5.81
C PRO A 72 9.09 -15.38 6.18
N GLU A 73 9.45 -16.06 7.26
CA GLU A 73 8.73 -17.23 7.76
C GLU A 73 7.31 -16.90 8.27
N GLU A 74 7.07 -15.64 8.65
CA GLU A 74 5.76 -15.18 9.08
C GLU A 74 4.89 -14.60 7.94
N GLN A 75 5.47 -14.42 6.76
CA GLN A 75 4.72 -13.96 5.59
C GLN A 75 3.85 -15.11 5.05
N PRO A 76 2.62 -14.80 4.61
CA PRO A 76 1.77 -15.79 3.98
C PRO A 76 2.37 -16.23 2.64
N THR A 77 2.27 -17.52 2.31
CA THR A 77 2.68 -18.03 0.99
C THR A 77 1.77 -17.47 -0.10
N ILE A 78 2.22 -17.49 -1.35
CA ILE A 78 1.39 -17.01 -2.47
C ILE A 78 0.06 -17.78 -2.57
N GLN A 79 0.04 -19.06 -2.19
CA GLN A 79 -1.18 -19.86 -2.15
C GLN A 79 -2.15 -19.35 -1.07
N GLN A 80 -1.64 -19.06 0.14
CA GLN A 80 -2.44 -18.50 1.23
C GLN A 80 -2.94 -17.10 0.88
N VAL A 81 -2.11 -16.29 0.24
CA VAL A 81 -2.47 -14.96 -0.27
C VAL A 81 -3.63 -15.05 -1.27
N LEU A 82 -3.59 -15.99 -2.21
CA LEU A 82 -4.67 -16.20 -3.18
C LEU A 82 -6.00 -16.67 -2.55
N GLU A 83 -5.95 -17.33 -1.40
CA GLU A 83 -7.14 -17.76 -0.65
C GLU A 83 -7.82 -16.60 0.13
N TYR A 84 -7.16 -15.44 0.27
CA TYR A 84 -7.81 -14.27 0.88
C TYR A 84 -8.90 -13.72 -0.05
N GLN A 85 -10.12 -13.64 0.48
CA GLN A 85 -11.33 -13.15 -0.18
C GLN A 85 -11.18 -11.78 -0.88
N ALA A 86 -10.26 -10.93 -0.40
CA ALA A 86 -9.96 -9.63 -1.01
C ALA A 86 -9.25 -9.76 -2.38
N LEU A 87 -8.40 -10.78 -2.56
CA LEU A 87 -7.70 -11.05 -3.82
C LEU A 87 -8.56 -11.80 -4.83
N GLU A 88 -9.54 -12.61 -4.43
CA GLU A 88 -10.54 -13.12 -5.37
C GLU A 88 -11.30 -11.98 -6.04
N LYS A 89 -11.69 -10.95 -5.28
CA LYS A 89 -12.31 -9.76 -5.87
C LYS A 89 -11.31 -9.00 -6.75
N LEU A 90 -10.12 -8.68 -6.25
CA LEU A 90 -9.09 -7.97 -7.02
C LEU A 90 -8.65 -8.72 -8.28
N THR A 91 -8.58 -10.06 -8.29
CA THR A 91 -8.19 -10.84 -9.48
C THR A 91 -9.30 -10.89 -10.53
N VAL A 92 -10.58 -10.88 -10.12
CA VAL A 92 -11.70 -10.64 -11.05
C VAL A 92 -11.63 -9.22 -11.63
N TYR A 93 -11.26 -8.22 -10.83
CA TYR A 93 -11.13 -6.83 -11.29
C TYR A 93 -9.90 -6.60 -12.21
N LEU A 94 -8.72 -7.12 -11.85
CA LEU A 94 -7.50 -7.01 -12.66
C LEU A 94 -7.58 -7.89 -13.92
N GLY A 95 -8.25 -9.03 -13.85
CA GLY A 95 -8.55 -9.86 -15.03
C GLY A 95 -9.40 -9.11 -16.06
N ASN A 96 -10.33 -8.26 -15.61
CA ASN A 96 -11.14 -7.41 -16.48
C ASN A 96 -10.34 -6.24 -17.09
N GLU A 97 -9.27 -5.80 -16.43
CA GLU A 97 -8.36 -4.76 -16.92
C GLU A 97 -7.31 -5.32 -17.91
N ILE A 98 -6.83 -6.55 -17.69
CA ILE A 98 -5.88 -7.24 -18.59
C ILE A 98 -6.56 -7.74 -19.88
N LEU A 99 -7.87 -8.02 -19.87
CA LEU A 99 -8.63 -8.43 -21.06
C LEU A 99 -9.11 -7.27 -21.96
N GLY A 100 -8.58 -6.06 -21.79
CA GLY A 100 -8.68 -5.02 -22.81
C GLY A 100 -10.08 -4.45 -23.05
N GLN A 101 -10.95 -4.42 -22.03
CA GLN A 101 -12.11 -3.53 -22.07
C GLN A 101 -11.66 -2.14 -21.60
N THR A 102 -11.03 -1.40 -22.51
CA THR A 102 -10.69 0.01 -22.30
C THR A 102 -11.98 0.81 -22.09
N ALA A 103 -12.23 1.26 -20.86
CA ALA A 103 -13.14 2.39 -20.65
C ALA A 103 -12.56 3.61 -21.41
N PRO A 104 -13.39 4.40 -22.11
CA PRO A 104 -12.90 5.49 -22.95
C PRO A 104 -12.07 6.46 -22.11
N HIS A 105 -10.83 6.68 -22.54
CA HIS A 105 -9.86 7.56 -21.90
C HIS A 105 -10.46 8.95 -21.64
N GLY A 106 -10.70 9.27 -20.37
CA GLY A 106 -10.75 10.65 -19.87
C GLY A 106 -9.34 11.23 -19.83
N PRO A 107 -9.19 12.57 -19.88
CA PRO A 107 -7.90 13.22 -20.07
C PRO A 107 -6.94 12.88 -18.91
N GLY A 108 -5.67 12.71 -19.27
CA GLY A 108 -4.61 12.18 -18.42
C GLY A 108 -4.58 12.78 -17.02
N VAL A 109 -4.82 11.93 -16.03
CA VAL A 109 -4.56 12.24 -14.63
C VAL A 109 -3.06 12.13 -14.42
N THR A 110 -2.39 13.27 -14.25
CA THR A 110 -1.05 13.32 -13.67
C THR A 110 -1.17 12.88 -12.22
N ILE A 111 -0.53 11.75 -11.90
CA ILE A 111 -0.39 11.29 -10.51
C ILE A 111 0.64 12.23 -9.89
N ASN A 112 0.19 13.21 -9.12
CA ASN A 112 1.09 13.99 -8.28
C ASN A 112 1.38 13.12 -7.05
N GLU A 113 2.64 12.74 -6.83
CA GLU A 113 3.13 11.98 -5.66
C GLU A 113 3.03 12.77 -4.33
N SER A 114 2.28 13.87 -4.28
CA SER A 114 2.47 14.93 -3.26
C SER A 114 1.40 15.03 -2.18
N ASP A 115 0.33 14.23 -2.19
CA ASP A 115 -0.78 14.41 -1.24
C ASP A 115 -0.82 13.30 -0.17
N CYS A 116 0.32 13.00 0.45
CA CYS A 116 0.33 12.49 1.83
C CYS A 116 0.60 13.72 2.70
N GLY A 117 -0.45 14.21 3.36
CA GLY A 117 -0.53 15.53 3.98
C GLY A 117 0.72 15.95 4.77
N GLN A 118 1.32 17.05 4.32
CA GLN A 118 1.99 17.98 5.22
C GLN A 118 0.93 18.49 6.19
N ASP A 119 0.80 17.89 7.38
CA ASP A 119 0.29 18.52 8.61
C ASP A 119 0.12 17.47 9.72
N ALA A 120 1.20 17.17 10.46
CA ALA A 120 1.21 16.84 11.89
C ALA A 120 2.65 16.81 12.44
#